data_AF-A0A250G6M6-F1
#
_entry.id   AF-A0A250G6M6-F1
#
_cell.length_a   1.000
_cell.length_b   1.000
_cell.length_c   1.000
_cell.angle_alpha   90.00
_cell.angle_beta   90.00
_cell.angle_gamma   90.00
#
_symmetry.space_group_name_H-M   'P 1'
#
loop_
_entity.id
_entity.type
_entity.pdbx_description
1 polymer ?
#
loop_
_entity_poly.entity_id
_entity_poly.type
_entity_poly.pdbx_seq_one_letter_code
_entity_poly.pdbx_strand_id
1 'polypeptide(L)' 'MSFSAYDVERRTRKSSFYAQVDTIIDWKPISAIINKYYQKGLSASGEKPYDGLLLFKMLLIGMWNTIIGIGKIWSKKARS' A
#
# COMPACT_ATOMS: atom_id res chain seq x y z
N MET A 1 -24.48 2.05 18.18
CA MET A 1 -23.15 1.40 18.06
C MET A 1 -22.14 2.21 18.86
N SER A 2 -21.26 1.56 19.63
CA SER A 2 -20.19 2.22 20.38
C SER A 2 -19.09 2.73 19.43
N PHE A 3 -18.44 3.85 19.77
CA PHE A 3 -17.26 4.37 19.07
C PHE A 3 -16.18 3.29 18.85
N SER A 4 -15.97 2.43 19.85
CA SER A 4 -15.02 1.32 19.77
C SER A 4 -15.39 0.28 18.71
N ALA A 5 -16.69 -0.04 18.56
CA ALA A 5 -17.16 -1.00 17.56
C ALA A 5 -16.97 -0.46 16.13
N TYR A 6 -17.25 0.83 15.91
CA TYR A 6 -17.04 1.48 14.61
C TYR A 6 -15.57 1.50 14.19
N ASP A 7 -14.66 1.81 15.12
CA ASP A 7 -13.22 1.84 14.85
C ASP A 7 -12.64 0.44 14.57
N VAL A 8 -13.10 -0.58 15.29
CA VAL A 8 -12.72 -1.97 15.05
C VAL A 8 -13.18 -2.41 13.67
N GLU A 9 -14.46 -2.20 13.33
CA GLU A 9 -15.01 -2.57 12.03
C GLU A 9 -14.28 -1.87 10.86
N ARG A 10 -13.94 -0.59 11.04
CA ARG A 10 -13.17 0.18 10.06
C ARG A 10 -11.74 -0.35 9.87
N ARG A 11 -11.05 -0.75 10.94
CA ARG A 11 -9.70 -1.35 10.87
C ARG A 11 -9.73 -2.74 10.25
N THR A 12 -10.68 -3.59 10.65
CA THR A 12 -10.82 -4.96 10.15
C THR A 12 -11.13 -4.99 8.64
N ARG A 13 -11.98 -4.08 8.14
CA ARG A 13 -12.24 -3.96 6.68
C ARG A 13 -10.99 -3.58 5.89
N LYS A 14 -10.18 -2.66 6.39
CA LYS A 14 -8.91 -2.27 5.75
C LYS A 14 -7.89 -3.40 5.76
N SER A 15 -7.79 -4.12 6.88
CA SER A 15 -6.93 -5.30 7.00
C SER A 15 -7.34 -6.40 6.01
N SER A 16 -8.65 -6.64 5.84
CA SER A 16 -9.18 -7.61 4.88
C SER A 16 -8.84 -7.26 3.42
N PHE A 17 -8.88 -5.98 3.04
CA PHE A 17 -8.52 -5.56 1.68
C PHE A 17 -7.05 -5.84 1.35
N TYR A 18 -6.12 -5.49 2.24
CA TYR A 18 -4.69 -5.74 1.99
C TYR A 18 -4.36 -7.24 1.96
N ALA A 19 -5.04 -8.05 2.76
CA ALA A 19 -4.90 -9.51 2.70
C ALA A 19 -5.39 -10.07 1.36
N GLN A 20 -6.52 -9.58 0.83
CA GLN A 20 -7.02 -9.99 -0.49
C GLN A 20 -6.09 -9.57 -1.63
N VAL A 21 -5.52 -8.37 -1.55
CA VAL A 21 -4.51 -7.91 -2.52
C VAL A 21 -3.29 -8.84 -2.49
N ASP A 22 -2.84 -9.24 -1.30
CA ASP A 22 -1.67 -10.09 -1.15
C ASP A 22 -1.89 -11.50 -1.72
N THR A 23 -3.13 -11.99 -1.72
CA THR A 23 -3.50 -13.29 -2.32
C THR A 23 -3.76 -13.24 -3.82
N ILE A 24 -4.29 -12.13 -4.34
CA ILE A 24 -4.64 -11.99 -5.77
C ILE A 24 -3.40 -11.72 -6.63
N ILE A 25 -2.43 -10.98 -6.10
CA ILE A 25 -1.24 -10.59 -6.86
C ILE A 25 -0.15 -11.66 -6.72
N ASP A 26 0.33 -12.18 -7.84
CA ASP A 26 1.56 -12.97 -7.84
C ASP A 26 2.78 -12.05 -7.66
N TRP A 27 3.32 -12.03 -6.43
CA TRP A 27 4.47 -11.20 -6.07
C TRP A 27 5.80 -11.72 -6.61
N LYS A 28 5.90 -13.00 -7.01
CA LYS A 28 7.16 -13.59 -7.48
C LYS A 28 7.73 -12.91 -8.73
N PRO A 29 6.97 -12.74 -9.83
CA PRO A 29 7.48 -12.05 -11.02
C PRO A 29 7.81 -10.59 -10.74
N ILE A 30 7.01 -9.92 -9.90
CA ILE A 30 7.23 -8.52 -9.51
C ILE A 30 8.56 -8.41 -8.74
N SER A 31 8.78 -9.29 -7.76
CA SER A 31 10.03 -9.34 -7.00
C SER A 31 11.23 -9.60 -7.90
N ALA A 32 11.12 -10.51 -8.88
CA ALA A 32 12.19 -10.79 -9.83
C ALA A 32 12.56 -9.56 -10.68
N ILE A 33 11.55 -8.81 -11.17
CA ILE A 33 11.77 -7.57 -11.92
C ILE A 33 12.42 -6.51 -11.02
N ILE A 34 11.90 -6.33 -9.80
CA ILE A 34 12.47 -5.38 -8.85
C ILE A 34 13.93 -5.73 -8.57
N ASN A 35 14.24 -6.98 -8.26
CA ASN A 35 15.62 -7.40 -7.98
C ASN A 35 16.56 -7.21 -9.19
N LYS A 36 16.04 -7.32 -10.41
CA LYS A 36 16.81 -7.06 -11.64
C LYS A 36 17.22 -5.59 -11.77
N TYR A 37 16.33 -4.65 -11.46
CA TYR A 37 16.55 -3.22 -11.71
C TYR A 37 16.93 -2.40 -10.47
N TYR A 38 16.51 -2.84 -9.29
CA TYR A 38 16.79 -2.23 -8.01
C TYR A 38 18.01 -2.91 -7.37
N GLN A 39 19.19 -2.43 -7.74
CA GLN A 39 20.44 -2.83 -7.10
C GLN A 39 20.54 -2.09 -5.77
N LYS A 40 20.54 -2.83 -4.66
CA LYS A 40 20.69 -2.29 -3.29
C LYS A 40 22.07 -1.63 -3.18
N GLY A 41 22.17 -0.33 -3.44
CA GLY A 41 23.36 0.43 -3.11
C GLY A 41 23.52 0.50 -1.58
N LEU A 42 24.75 0.42 -1.08
CA LEU A 42 25.03 0.80 0.31
C LEU A 42 24.46 2.21 0.52
N SER A 43 23.48 2.34 1.41
CA SER A 43 23.01 3.67 1.81
C SER A 43 24.23 4.45 2.31
N ALA A 44 24.37 5.71 1.92
CA ALA A 44 25.47 6.57 2.37
C ALA A 44 25.56 6.66 3.91
N SER A 45 24.48 6.31 4.62
CA SER A 45 24.39 6.24 6.08
C SER A 45 24.65 4.86 6.70
N GLY A 46 25.04 3.83 5.94
CA GLY A 46 25.35 2.50 6.48
C GLY A 46 24.14 1.66 6.91
N GLU A 47 22.91 2.17 6.73
CA GLU A 47 21.70 1.39 6.96
C GLU A 47 21.47 0.36 5.85
N LYS A 48 21.02 -0.84 6.25
CA LYS A 48 20.62 -1.88 5.30
C LYS A 48 19.48 -1.33 4.43
N PRO A 49 19.64 -1.28 3.10
CA PRO A 49 18.58 -0.84 2.21
C PRO A 49 17.32 -1.68 2.43
N TYR A 50 16.15 -1.04 2.43
CA TYR A 50 14.88 -1.74 2.46
C TYR A 50 14.83 -2.81 1.37
N ASP A 51 14.15 -3.92 1.65
CA ASP A 51 13.91 -4.90 0.61
C ASP A 51 13.10 -4.27 -0.54
N GLY A 52 13.50 -4.52 -1.79
CA GLY A 52 12.90 -3.85 -2.94
C GLY A 52 11.40 -4.13 -3.05
N LEU A 53 10.97 -5.35 -2.70
CA LEU A 53 9.55 -5.70 -2.70
C LEU A 53 8.79 -4.96 -1.59
N LEU A 54 9.39 -4.83 -0.41
CA LEU A 54 8.79 -4.10 0.70
C LEU A 54 8.61 -2.61 0.36
N LEU A 55 9.66 -1.99 -0.19
CA LEU A 55 9.63 -0.59 -0.64
C LEU A 55 8.54 -0.38 -1.70
N PHE A 56 8.45 -1.30 -2.67
CA PHE A 56 7.41 -1.27 -3.69
C PHE A 56 6.00 -1.34 -3.07
N LYS A 57 5.76 -2.25 -2.12
CA LYS A 57 4.46 -2.37 -1.43
C LYS A 57 4.11 -1.10 -0.65
N MET A 58 5.08 -0.46 0.01
CA MET A 58 4.87 0.81 0.72
C MET A 58 4.43 1.93 -0.24
N LEU A 59 5.10 2.06 -1.40
CA LEU A 59 4.76 3.04 -2.42
C LEU A 59 3.38 2.78 -3.04
N LEU A 60 3.05 1.51 -3.29
CA LEU A 60 1.77 1.09 -3.85
C LEU A 60 0.59 1.52 -2.95
N ILE A 61 0.71 1.29 -1.63
CA ILE A 61 -0.30 1.72 -0.64
C ILE A 61 -0.42 3.25 -0.64
N GLY A 62 0.69 3.98 -0.73
CA GLY A 62 0.69 5.44 -0.83
C GLY A 62 -0.11 5.95 -2.04
N MET A 63 0.15 5.38 -3.22
CA MET A 63 -0.56 5.76 -4.45
C MET A 63 -2.06 5.46 -4.37
N TRP A 64 -2.46 4.30 -3.86
CA TRP A 64 -3.87 3.95 -3.73
C TRP A 64 -4.62 4.88 -2.77
N ASN A 65 -4.01 5.24 -1.64
CA ASN A 65 -4.61 6.21 -0.73
C ASN A 65 -4.82 7.58 -1.40
N THR A 66 -3.87 8.03 -2.23
CA THR A 66 -4.00 9.26 -3.02
C THR A 66 -5.14 9.18 -4.02
N ILE A 67 -5.23 8.10 -4.80
CA ILE A 67 -6.30 7.90 -5.81
C ILE A 67 -7.68 7.86 -5.13
N ILE A 68 -7.81 7.11 -4.04
CA ILE A 68 -9.04 7.03 -3.26
C ILE A 68 -9.40 8.40 -2.66
N GLY A 69 -8.40 9.14 -2.17
CA GLY A 69 -8.57 10.50 -1.66
C GLY A 69 -9.12 11.46 -2.71
N ILE A 70 -8.54 11.44 -3.92
CA ILE A 70 -8.98 12.24 -5.06
C ILE A 70 -10.43 11.87 -5.43
N GLY A 71 -10.74 10.58 -5.59
CA GLY A 71 -12.10 10.14 -5.93
C GLY A 71 -13.17 10.63 -4.94
N LYS A 72 -12.84 10.73 -3.64
CA LYS A 72 -13.73 11.30 -2.62
C LYS A 72 -13.96 12.79 -2.80
N ILE A 73 -12.95 13.55 -3.22
CA ILE A 73 -13.06 14.99 -3.50
C ILE A 73 -13.99 15.21 -4.70
N TRP A 74 -13.80 14.47 -5.79
CA TRP A 74 -14.67 14.56 -6.97
C TRP A 74 -16.11 14.12 -6.67
N SER A 75 -16.30 13.06 -5.88
CA SER A 75 -17.63 12.60 -5.44
C SER A 75 -18.36 13.60 -4.53
N LYS A 76 -17.63 14.39 -3.74
CA LYS A 76 -18.21 15.50 -2.96
C LYS A 76 -18.56 16.68 -3.86
N LYS A 77 -17.69 17.03 -4.81
CA LYS A 77 -17.93 18.14 -5.74
C LYS A 77 -19.09 17.88 -6.71
N ALA A 78 -19.33 16.63 -7.10
CA ALA A 78 -20.46 16.25 -7.97
C ALA A 78 -21.82 16.19 -7.24
N ARG A 79 -21.85 16.33 -5.91
CA ARG A 79 -23.06 16.33 -5.07
C ARG A 79 -23.40 17.72 -4.49
N SER A 80 -22.65 18.75 -4.89
CA SER A 80 -22.90 20.16 -4.59
C SER A 80 -23.33 20.88 -5.86
#